data_AF-A0A938QGA1-F1
#
_entry.id   AF-A0A938QGA1-F1
#
_cell.length_a   1.000
_cell.length_b   1.000
_cell.length_c   1.000
_cell.angle_alpha   90.00
_cell.angle_beta   90.00
_cell.angle_gamma   90.00
#
_symmetry.space_group_name_H-M   'P 1'
#
loop_
_entity.id
_entity.type
_entity.pdbx_description
1 polymer ?
#
loop_
_entity_poly.entity_id
_entity_poly.type
_entity_poly.pdbx_seq_one_letter_code
_entity_poly.pdbx_strand_id
1 'polypeptide(L)'
;MLDGIIAAFKANNRGPQRLMLNWGELRLMAEEGWDVGSHTVNHVILTKVSLSQARDELVSSKSSIERELQRPVSLCAFPNGKESDFSAEVIDLVRELNLAGSVTTLSGVNDSVSDCFRLRRYSVWETHLPSLACRLSYLYRRGNTYEKDQ
;
A
#
# COMPACT_ATOMS: atom_id res chain seq x y z
N MET A 1 -11.09 16.89 -10.58
CA MET A 1 -10.61 15.93 -9.57
C MET A 1 -9.09 15.76 -9.69
N LEU A 2 -8.53 15.06 -10.68
CA LEU A 2 -7.05 14.92 -10.80
C LEU A 2 -6.31 16.23 -11.15
N ASP A 3 -6.87 17.08 -12.00
CA ASP A 3 -6.17 18.29 -12.47
C ASP A 3 -5.85 19.27 -11.33
N GLY A 4 -6.73 19.36 -10.32
CA GLY A 4 -6.53 20.18 -9.12
C GLY A 4 -5.37 19.68 -8.27
N ILE A 5 -5.28 18.35 -8.07
CA ILE A 5 -4.16 17.71 -7.34
C ILE A 5 -2.85 17.92 -8.10
N ILE A 6 -2.84 17.69 -9.43
CA ILE A 6 -1.66 17.89 -10.27
C ILE A 6 -1.20 19.36 -10.25
N ALA A 7 -2.14 20.30 -10.32
CA ALA A 7 -1.82 21.72 -10.22
C ALA A 7 -1.23 22.08 -8.85
N ALA A 8 -1.82 21.58 -7.76
CA ALA A 8 -1.30 21.78 -6.40
C ALA A 8 0.11 21.20 -6.23
N PHE A 9 0.39 20.02 -6.79
CA PHE A 9 1.72 19.41 -6.74
C PHE A 9 2.75 20.27 -7.49
N LYS A 10 2.39 20.77 -8.67
CA LYS A 10 3.26 21.68 -9.44
C LYS A 10 3.51 23.00 -8.68
N ALA A 11 2.48 23.58 -8.07
CA ALA A 11 2.59 24.83 -7.33
C ALA A 11 3.43 24.70 -6.04
N ASN A 12 3.37 23.53 -5.39
CA ASN A 12 4.16 23.21 -4.20
C ASN A 12 5.55 22.64 -4.53
N ASN A 13 5.90 22.49 -5.81
CA ASN A 13 7.22 22.02 -6.25
C ASN A 13 8.21 23.19 -6.30
N ARG A 14 8.64 23.65 -5.14
CA ARG A 14 9.71 24.67 -5.02
C ARG A 14 11.09 24.02 -5.24
N GLY A 15 11.39 23.64 -6.48
CA GLY A 15 12.74 23.25 -6.92
C GLY A 15 12.91 21.78 -7.38
N PRO A 16 14.05 21.43 -8.00
CA PRO A 16 14.22 20.20 -8.76
C PRO A 16 14.47 18.91 -7.94
N GLN A 17 14.06 18.79 -6.67
CA GLN A 17 14.56 17.72 -5.77
C GLN A 17 13.54 17.08 -4.80
N ARG A 18 12.24 17.35 -4.89
CA ARG A 18 11.29 16.77 -3.93
C ARG A 18 10.67 15.47 -4.46
N LEU A 19 11.11 14.33 -3.89
CA LEU A 19 10.68 12.98 -4.31
C LEU A 19 9.45 12.45 -3.55
N MET A 20 9.08 13.06 -2.42
CA MET A 20 7.98 12.60 -1.56
C MET A 20 6.86 13.64 -1.45
N LEU A 21 5.63 13.17 -1.22
CA LEU A 21 4.49 14.01 -0.86
C LEU A 21 4.72 14.68 0.51
N ASN A 22 4.16 15.88 0.69
CA ASN A 22 4.13 16.54 1.99
C ASN A 22 2.72 16.45 2.60
N TRP A 23 2.56 16.82 3.87
CA TRP A 23 1.27 16.73 4.56
C TRP A 23 0.18 17.61 3.97
N GLY A 24 0.50 18.80 3.46
CA GLY A 24 -0.48 19.66 2.80
C GLY A 24 -1.06 19.00 1.54
N GLU A 25 -0.22 18.33 0.77
CA GLU A 25 -0.66 17.58 -0.41
C GLU A 25 -1.45 16.32 -0.06
N LEU A 26 -1.04 15.58 0.96
CA LEU A 26 -1.81 14.44 1.45
C LEU A 26 -3.19 14.86 1.96
N ARG A 27 -3.30 16.02 2.62
CA ARG A 27 -4.60 16.58 3.03
C ARG A 27 -5.48 16.91 1.83
N LEU A 28 -4.94 17.57 0.82
CA LEU A 28 -5.68 17.85 -0.43
C LEU A 28 -6.15 16.57 -1.12
N MET A 29 -5.30 15.55 -1.22
CA MET A 29 -5.69 14.25 -1.78
C MET A 29 -6.80 13.60 -0.96
N ALA A 30 -6.69 13.64 0.38
CA ALA A 30 -7.70 13.10 1.27
C ALA A 30 -9.04 13.84 1.12
N GLU A 31 -9.03 15.17 1.04
CA GLU A 31 -10.23 16.00 0.79
C GLU A 31 -10.92 15.61 -0.53
N GLU A 32 -10.15 15.25 -1.56
CA GLU A 32 -10.65 14.74 -2.84
C GLU A 32 -11.05 13.25 -2.82
N GLY A 33 -11.04 12.60 -1.65
CA GLY A 33 -11.54 11.23 -1.45
C GLY A 33 -10.50 10.12 -1.61
N TRP A 34 -9.21 10.45 -1.64
CA TRP A 34 -8.15 9.43 -1.70
C TRP A 34 -7.90 8.83 -0.31
N ASP A 35 -7.63 7.52 -0.28
CA ASP A 35 -7.16 6.83 0.91
C ASP A 35 -5.64 6.91 1.05
N VAL A 36 -5.16 6.96 2.29
CA VAL A 36 -3.73 6.97 2.63
C VAL A 36 -3.45 5.83 3.62
N GLY A 37 -2.71 4.83 3.15
CA GLY A 37 -2.29 3.66 3.95
C GLY A 37 -0.92 3.84 4.60
N SER A 38 -0.63 3.00 5.59
CA SER A 38 0.69 2.96 6.25
C SER A 38 1.73 2.22 5.40
N HIS A 39 2.99 2.65 5.48
CA HIS A 39 4.12 1.99 4.79
C HIS A 39 5.39 1.99 5.64
N THR A 40 5.24 1.84 6.96
CA THR A 40 6.30 2.07 7.98
C THR A 40 6.74 3.54 8.02
N VAL A 41 7.65 3.91 8.94
CA VAL A 41 8.20 5.27 9.02
C VAL A 41 9.45 5.37 8.16
N ASN A 42 10.37 4.41 8.31
CA ASN A 42 11.71 4.48 7.72
C ASN A 42 11.93 3.49 6.56
N HIS A 43 10.87 2.86 6.04
CA HIS A 43 10.94 1.85 4.98
C HIS A 43 11.86 0.67 5.35
N VAL A 44 11.86 0.28 6.64
CA VAL A 44 12.63 -0.89 7.11
C VAL A 44 11.95 -2.18 6.68
N ILE A 45 12.75 -3.19 6.35
CA ILE A 45 12.22 -4.54 6.13
C ILE A 45 11.90 -5.14 7.51
N LEU A 46 10.61 -5.39 7.79
CA LEU A 46 10.13 -5.69 9.13
C LEU A 46 10.70 -7.01 9.70
N THR A 47 11.08 -7.94 8.84
CA THR A 47 11.77 -9.20 9.21
C THR A 47 13.27 -9.03 9.49
N LYS A 48 13.84 -7.86 9.19
CA LYS A 48 15.28 -7.57 9.40
C LYS A 48 15.55 -6.72 10.64
N VAL A 49 14.51 -6.40 11.40
CA VAL A 49 14.59 -5.63 12.65
C VAL A 49 13.98 -6.45 13.78
N SER A 50 14.18 -6.02 15.02
CA SER A 50 13.53 -6.65 16.17
C SER A 50 12.00 -6.49 16.09
N LEU A 51 11.24 -7.41 16.68
CA LEU A 51 9.78 -7.32 16.68
C LEU A 51 9.27 -6.04 17.37
N SER A 52 9.97 -5.58 18.43
CA SER A 52 9.67 -4.30 19.08
C SER A 52 9.83 -3.13 18.11
N GLN A 53 10.94 -3.10 17.36
CA GLN A 53 11.17 -2.05 16.38
C GLN A 53 10.16 -2.11 15.22
N ALA A 54 9.81 -3.32 14.74
CA ALA A 54 8.77 -3.50 13.74
C ALA A 54 7.42 -2.95 14.22
N ARG A 55 7.06 -3.17 15.49
CA ARG A 55 5.87 -2.61 16.12
C ARG A 55 5.90 -1.08 16.15
N ASP A 56 7.02 -0.50 16.59
CA ASP A 56 7.16 0.96 16.68
C ASP A 56 7.05 1.63 15.30
N GLU A 57 7.64 1.02 14.27
CA GLU A 57 7.53 1.47 12.87
C GLU A 57 6.08 1.47 12.37
N LEU A 58 5.33 0.40 12.64
CA LEU A 58 3.94 0.28 12.23
C LEU A 58 3.03 1.25 13.00
N VAL A 59 3.17 1.30 14.33
CA VAL A 59 2.41 2.19 15.23
C VAL A 59 2.64 3.65 14.86
N SER A 60 3.90 4.04 14.69
CA SER A 60 4.27 5.45 14.46
C SER A 60 3.82 5.92 13.07
N SER A 61 3.92 5.06 12.05
CA SER A 61 3.43 5.36 10.70
C SER A 61 1.91 5.54 10.70
N LYS A 62 1.17 4.57 11.28
CA LYS A 62 -0.29 4.65 11.44
C LYS A 62 -0.70 5.92 12.17
N SER A 63 -0.18 6.14 13.38
CA SER A 63 -0.57 7.25 14.24
C SER A 63 -0.24 8.62 13.64
N SER A 64 0.87 8.72 12.89
CA SER A 64 1.22 9.97 12.22
C SER A 64 0.23 10.31 11.11
N ILE A 65 -0.15 9.34 10.27
CA ILE A 65 -1.13 9.55 9.20
C ILE A 65 -2.49 9.92 9.80
N GLU A 66 -2.96 9.18 10.81
CA GLU A 66 -4.25 9.44 11.44
C GLU A 66 -4.30 10.81 12.12
N ARG A 67 -3.20 11.23 12.76
CA ARG A 67 -3.09 12.57 13.35
C ARG A 67 -3.11 13.66 12.29
N GLU A 68 -2.44 13.47 11.16
CA GLU A 68 -2.31 14.52 10.15
C GLU A 68 -3.54 14.66 9.25
N LEU A 69 -4.26 13.55 9.03
CA LEU A 69 -5.41 13.49 8.13
C LEU A 69 -6.76 13.40 8.87
N GLN A 70 -6.75 13.18 10.19
CA GLN A 70 -7.95 13.03 11.02
C GLN A 70 -8.90 11.94 10.49
N ARG A 71 -8.32 10.85 9.97
CA ARG A 71 -9.01 9.71 9.37
C ARG A 71 -8.32 8.41 9.79
N PRO A 72 -9.06 7.30 9.94
CA PRO A 72 -8.45 6.02 10.28
C PRO A 72 -7.59 5.48 9.13
N VAL A 73 -6.50 4.83 9.47
CA VAL A 73 -5.72 4.04 8.50
C VAL A 73 -6.21 2.61 8.56
N SER A 74 -6.68 2.07 7.43
CA SER A 74 -7.23 0.71 7.37
C SER A 74 -6.28 -0.33 6.79
N LEU A 75 -5.31 0.07 5.98
CA LEU A 75 -4.39 -0.84 5.29
C LEU A 75 -2.94 -0.40 5.47
N CYS A 76 -2.03 -1.37 5.44
CA CYS A 76 -0.60 -1.09 5.29
C CYS A 76 0.01 -1.85 4.10
N ALA A 77 1.08 -1.31 3.54
CA ALA A 77 1.91 -2.01 2.57
C ALA A 77 3.24 -2.40 3.22
N PHE A 78 3.69 -3.63 3.02
CA PHE A 78 5.02 -4.02 3.48
C PHE A 78 6.11 -3.42 2.57
N PRO A 79 7.18 -2.82 3.12
CA PRO A 79 8.34 -2.36 2.35
C PRO A 79 8.89 -3.47 1.47
N ASN A 80 9.08 -3.20 0.17
CA ASN A 80 9.33 -4.17 -0.92
C ASN A 80 8.25 -5.25 -1.13
N GLY A 81 7.67 -5.80 -0.07
CA GLY A 81 6.49 -6.66 -0.09
C GLY A 81 6.72 -8.09 -0.58
N LYS A 82 7.96 -8.59 -0.58
CA LYS A 82 8.26 -9.98 -0.93
C LYS A 82 7.91 -10.91 0.25
N GLU A 83 7.79 -12.21 -0.01
CA GLU A 83 7.48 -13.22 1.02
C GLU A 83 8.46 -13.15 2.22
N SER A 84 9.73 -12.83 1.97
CA SER A 84 10.75 -12.69 3.01
C SER A 84 10.68 -11.41 3.83
N ASP A 85 9.86 -10.44 3.43
CA ASP A 85 9.86 -9.08 4.01
C ASP A 85 8.82 -8.92 5.13
N PHE A 86 7.98 -9.93 5.35
CA PHE A 86 7.03 -10.04 6.44
C PHE A 86 7.05 -11.47 7.02
N SER A 87 6.54 -11.63 8.24
CA SER A 87 6.44 -12.93 8.94
C SER A 87 5.07 -13.07 9.62
N ALA A 88 4.80 -14.22 10.22
CA ALA A 88 3.57 -14.42 10.99
C ALA A 88 3.47 -13.43 12.16
N GLU A 89 4.58 -13.22 12.87
CA GLU A 89 4.67 -12.28 14.00
C GLU A 89 4.42 -10.84 13.57
N VAL A 90 4.95 -10.44 12.40
CA VAL A 90 4.66 -9.10 11.83
C VAL A 90 3.20 -8.95 11.46
N ILE A 91 2.58 -10.00 10.91
CA ILE A 91 1.15 -10.00 10.60
C ILE A 91 0.30 -9.90 11.88
N ASP A 92 0.71 -10.57 12.95
CA ASP A 92 0.01 -10.48 14.24
C ASP A 92 0.07 -9.04 14.79
N LEU A 93 1.20 -8.34 14.65
CA LEU A 93 1.27 -6.90 14.94
C LEU A 93 0.27 -6.09 14.10
N VAL A 94 0.14 -6.37 12.80
CA VAL A 94 -0.84 -5.67 11.93
C VAL A 94 -2.27 -5.89 12.44
N ARG A 95 -2.60 -7.10 12.91
CA ARG A 95 -3.90 -7.40 13.54
C ARG A 95 -4.11 -6.68 14.86
N GLU A 96 -3.10 -6.66 15.73
CA GLU A 96 -3.13 -5.95 17.02
C GLU A 96 -3.37 -4.44 16.84
N LEU A 97 -2.91 -3.86 15.73
CA LEU A 97 -3.12 -2.46 15.38
C LEU A 97 -4.51 -2.17 14.80
N ASN A 98 -5.39 -3.18 14.75
CA ASN A 98 -6.75 -3.11 14.18
C ASN A 98 -6.76 -2.61 12.73
N LEU A 99 -5.73 -2.98 11.95
CA LEU A 99 -5.74 -2.78 10.50
C LEU A 99 -6.62 -3.85 9.86
N ALA A 100 -7.36 -3.47 8.82
CA ALA A 100 -8.23 -4.37 8.06
C ALA A 100 -7.43 -5.35 7.18
N GLY A 101 -6.17 -5.04 6.89
CA GLY A 101 -5.32 -5.87 6.05
C GLY A 101 -3.98 -5.26 5.71
N SER A 102 -3.20 -6.03 4.95
CA SER A 102 -1.90 -5.63 4.44
C SER A 102 -1.67 -6.14 3.02
N VAL A 103 -0.97 -5.34 2.22
CA VAL A 103 -0.68 -5.63 0.82
C VAL A 103 0.80 -5.95 0.62
N THR A 104 1.04 -6.89 -0.29
CA THR A 104 2.36 -7.41 -0.67
C THR A 104 2.70 -6.98 -2.10
N THR A 105 3.81 -7.47 -2.65
CA THR A 105 4.11 -7.43 -4.09
C THR A 105 4.07 -8.82 -4.72
N LEU A 106 3.54 -9.81 -3.98
CA LEU A 106 3.27 -11.14 -4.51
C LEU A 106 2.22 -11.03 -5.62
N SER A 107 2.52 -11.61 -6.77
CA SER A 107 1.63 -11.55 -7.93
C SER A 107 0.45 -12.51 -7.77
N GLY A 108 -0.76 -11.99 -7.92
CA GLY A 108 -1.98 -12.80 -7.88
C GLY A 108 -3.25 -11.96 -7.86
N VAL A 109 -4.36 -12.62 -8.20
CA VAL A 109 -5.72 -12.09 -8.03
C VAL A 109 -6.16 -12.37 -6.59
N ASN A 110 -6.88 -11.45 -5.95
CA ASN A 110 -7.51 -11.70 -4.66
C ASN A 110 -9.02 -11.85 -4.85
N ASP A 111 -9.61 -12.72 -4.05
CA ASP A 111 -11.02 -13.09 -4.00
C ASP A 111 -11.52 -13.05 -2.53
N SER A 112 -12.72 -13.60 -2.27
CA SER A 112 -13.33 -13.60 -0.95
C SER A 112 -12.65 -14.54 0.07
N VAL A 113 -11.79 -15.45 -0.37
CA VAL A 113 -11.09 -16.40 0.52
C VAL A 113 -9.62 -16.04 0.73
N SER A 114 -9.12 -15.05 -0.03
CA SER A 114 -7.76 -14.54 0.09
C SER A 114 -7.48 -13.96 1.47
N ASP A 115 -6.27 -14.19 1.99
CA ASP A 115 -5.82 -13.62 3.27
C ASP A 115 -5.69 -12.09 3.15
N CYS A 116 -6.57 -11.37 3.83
CA CYS A 116 -6.58 -9.90 3.88
C CYS A 116 -5.26 -9.31 4.38
N PHE A 117 -4.45 -10.06 5.13
CA PHE A 117 -3.15 -9.63 5.63
C PHE A 117 -1.99 -9.98 4.68
N ARG A 118 -2.27 -10.61 3.54
CA ARG A 118 -1.28 -10.95 2.51
C ARG A 118 -1.80 -10.66 1.11
N LEU A 119 -2.54 -9.56 0.95
CA LEU A 119 -3.17 -9.23 -0.34
C LEU A 119 -2.12 -9.10 -1.44
N ARG A 120 -2.37 -9.80 -2.54
CA ARG A 120 -1.50 -9.90 -3.71
C ARG A 120 -1.68 -8.68 -4.60
N ARG A 121 -0.61 -8.25 -5.30
CA ARG A 121 -0.65 -7.11 -6.22
C ARG A 121 0.17 -7.40 -7.46
N TYR A 122 -0.21 -6.76 -8.57
CA TYR A 122 0.61 -6.71 -9.77
C TYR A 122 1.22 -5.32 -9.91
N SER A 123 2.52 -5.28 -10.17
CA SER A 123 3.16 -4.05 -10.63
C SER A 123 2.68 -3.72 -12.04
N VAL A 124 2.33 -2.45 -12.24
CA VAL A 124 1.93 -1.90 -13.54
C VAL A 124 3.14 -1.24 -14.17
N TRP A 125 3.53 -1.72 -15.35
CA TRP A 125 4.67 -1.17 -16.11
C TRP A 125 4.28 -0.79 -17.54
N GLU A 126 3.04 -1.09 -17.93
CA GLU A 126 2.52 -0.83 -19.26
C GLU A 126 2.34 0.67 -19.47
N THR A 127 2.94 1.20 -20.53
CA THR A 127 2.85 2.62 -20.91
C THR A 127 1.66 2.91 -21.82
N HIS A 128 0.95 1.87 -22.29
CA HIS A 128 -0.20 1.97 -23.18
C HIS A 128 -1.43 1.30 -22.56
N LEU A 129 -2.55 2.04 -22.48
CA LEU A 129 -3.81 1.55 -21.90
C LEU A 129 -4.31 0.24 -22.50
N PRO A 130 -4.28 0.01 -23.83
CA PRO A 130 -4.68 -1.28 -24.39
C PRO A 130 -3.81 -2.45 -23.90
N SER A 131 -2.50 -2.23 -23.76
CA SER A 131 -1.58 -3.25 -23.22
C SER A 131 -1.88 -3.57 -21.76
N LEU A 132 -2.14 -2.54 -20.95
CA LEU A 132 -2.57 -2.71 -19.56
C LEU A 132 -3.89 -3.49 -19.48
N ALA A 133 -4.88 -3.12 -20.29
CA ALA A 133 -6.18 -3.78 -20.34
C ALA A 133 -6.07 -5.27 -20.75
N CYS A 134 -5.25 -5.56 -21.77
CA CYS A 134 -4.96 -6.93 -22.19
C CYS A 134 -4.30 -7.74 -21.07
N ARG A 135 -3.29 -7.17 -20.40
CA ARG A 135 -2.61 -7.83 -19.28
C ARG A 135 -3.56 -8.09 -18.11
N LEU A 136 -4.34 -7.10 -17.68
CA LEU A 136 -5.32 -7.28 -16.59
C LEU A 136 -6.34 -8.36 -16.94
N SER A 137 -6.85 -8.37 -18.17
CA SER A 137 -7.78 -9.40 -18.66
C SER A 137 -7.17 -10.80 -18.62
N TYR A 138 -5.90 -10.93 -19.02
CA TYR A 138 -5.17 -12.20 -18.96
C TYR A 138 -4.94 -12.67 -17.51
N LEU A 139 -4.47 -11.77 -16.63
CA LEU A 139 -4.19 -12.06 -15.23
C LEU A 139 -5.46 -12.46 -14.47
N TYR A 140 -6.58 -11.77 -14.71
CA TYR A 140 -7.86 -12.11 -14.11
C TYR A 140 -8.33 -13.51 -14.51
N ARG A 141 -8.26 -13.85 -15.82
CA ARG A 141 -8.63 -15.19 -16.29
C ARG A 141 -7.76 -16.28 -15.71
N ARG A 142 -6.44 -16.08 -15.66
CA ARG A 142 -5.50 -17.09 -15.17
C ARG A 142 -5.53 -17.24 -13.64
N GLY A 143 -5.77 -16.17 -12.90
CA GLY A 143 -5.94 -16.21 -11.45
C GLY A 143 -7.15 -17.06 -11.03
N ASN A 144 -8.24 -16.98 -11.78
CA ASN A 144 -9.48 -17.72 -11.51
C ASN A 144 -9.47 -19.19 -11.97
N THR A 145 -8.42 -19.66 -12.66
CA THR A 145 -8.37 -21.03 -13.19
C THR A 145 -7.68 -22.04 -12.28
N TYR A 146 -6.98 -21.61 -11.22
CA TYR A 146 -6.27 -22.55 -10.32
C TYR A 146 -7.13 -23.12 -9.18
N GLU A 147 -8.34 -22.59 -8.94
CA GLU A 147 -9.22 -23.07 -7.87
C GLU A 147 -10.32 -24.04 -8.33
N LYS A 148 -10.46 -24.31 -9.64
CA LYS A 148 -11.54 -25.18 -10.15
C LYS A 148 -11.18 -26.66 -10.34
N ASP A 149 -9.91 -27.03 -10.11
CA ASP A 149 -9.41 -28.39 -10.34
C ASP A 149 -8.82 -29.07 -9.08
N GLN A 150 -9.36 -28.79 -7.88
CA GLN A 150 -9.13 -29.60 -6.68
C GLN A 150 -10.44 -30.09 -6.06
#